data_AF-A0A8J2P8I3-F1
#
_entry.id   AF-A0A8J2P8I3-F1
#
_cell.length_a   1.000
_cell.length_b   1.000
_cell.length_c   1.000
_cell.angle_alpha   90.00
_cell.angle_beta   90.00
_cell.angle_gamma   90.00
#
_symmetry.space_group_name_H-M   'P 1'
#
loop_
_entity.id
_entity.type
_entity.pdbx_description
1 polymer ?
#
loop_
_entity_poly.entity_id
_entity_poly.type
_entity_poly.pdbx_seq_one_letter_code
_entity_poly.pdbx_strand_id
1 'polypeptide(L)' 'MSTLNPAQIEVAVGEYYQNTESLKSNPRKIVRVTTIHPDYQDKNKIHDIAVLKLHDNISWSSTAQPQ' A
#
# COMPACT_ATOMS: atom_id res chain seq x y z
N MET A 1 13.96 -7.96 13.42
CA MET A 1 13.01 -7.24 12.56
C MET A 1 13.46 -7.42 11.11
N SER A 2 12.78 -8.25 10.33
CA SER A 2 13.05 -8.36 8.89
C SER A 2 12.55 -7.09 8.20
N THR A 3 13.46 -6.28 7.69
CA THR A 3 13.12 -5.11 6.88
C THR A 3 12.60 -5.57 5.53
N LEU A 4 11.30 -5.40 5.27
CA LEU A 4 10.74 -5.64 3.94
C LEU A 4 11.32 -4.61 2.97
N ASN A 5 11.86 -5.07 1.84
CA ASN A 5 12.25 -4.17 0.76
C ASN A 5 10.97 -3.61 0.12
N PRO A 6 10.75 -2.28 0.10
CA PRO A 6 9.56 -1.69 -0.49
C PRO A 6 9.30 -2.16 -1.93
N ALA A 7 10.37 -2.43 -2.70
CA ALA A 7 10.27 -2.92 -4.08
C ALA A 7 9.65 -4.33 -4.21
N GLN A 8 9.43 -5.04 -3.10
CA GLN A 8 8.76 -6.35 -3.04
C GLN A 8 7.30 -6.24 -2.56
N ILE A 9 6.82 -5.05 -2.25
CA ILE A 9 5.46 -4.81 -1.77
C ILE A 9 4.60 -4.34 -2.93
N GLU A 10 3.51 -5.04 -3.17
CA GLU A 10 2.45 -4.65 -4.10
C GLU A 10 1.19 -4.27 -3.34
N VAL A 11 0.49 -3.25 -3.83
CA VAL A 11 -0.83 -2.84 -3.33
C VAL A 11 -1.83 -2.99 -4.46
N ALA A 12 -2.97 -3.62 -4.17
CA ALA A 12 -4.13 -3.65 -5.06
C ALA A 12 -5.13 -2.57 -4.63
N VAL A 13 -5.71 -1.85 -5.59
CA VAL A 13 -6.61 -0.71 -5.32
C VAL A 13 -7.90 -0.89 -6.11
N GLY A 14 -9.03 -0.52 -5.50
CA GLY A 14 -10.37 -0.66 -6.11
C GLY A 14 -10.91 -2.08 -6.11
N GLU A 15 -10.30 -2.97 -5.33
CA GLU A 15 -10.74 -4.36 -5.15
C GLU A 15 -11.96 -4.45 -4.25
N TYR A 16 -12.88 -5.35 -4.60
CA TYR A 16 -13.96 -5.78 -3.73
C TYR A 16 -13.77 -7.22 -3.27
N TYR A 17 -13.41 -8.12 -4.18
CA TYR A 17 -13.13 -9.52 -3.86
C TYR A 17 -11.62 -9.74 -3.68
N GLN A 18 -11.24 -10.50 -2.65
CA GLN A 18 -9.82 -10.80 -2.34
C GLN A 18 -9.39 -12.19 -2.84
N ASN A 19 -10.06 -12.72 -3.86
CA ASN A 19 -9.65 -13.97 -4.50
C ASN A 19 -8.57 -13.72 -5.56
N THR A 20 -7.83 -14.76 -5.90
CA THR A 20 -6.67 -14.68 -6.81
C THR A 20 -7.02 -14.20 -8.21
N GLU A 21 -8.26 -14.39 -8.66
CA GLU A 21 -8.74 -13.94 -9.97
C GLU A 21 -9.07 -12.45 -9.98
N SER A 22 -9.75 -11.94 -8.95
CA SER A 22 -9.99 -10.51 -8.75
C SER A 22 -8.68 -9.72 -8.64
N LEU A 23 -7.72 -10.25 -7.87
CA LEU A 23 -6.41 -9.62 -7.71
C LEU A 23 -5.56 -9.64 -8.99
N LYS A 24 -5.95 -10.38 -10.04
CA LYS A 24 -5.30 -10.33 -11.36
C LYS A 24 -5.98 -9.34 -12.31
N SER A 25 -7.27 -9.05 -12.11
CA SER A 25 -8.04 -8.19 -13.00
C SER A 25 -7.85 -6.70 -12.70
N ASN A 26 -7.52 -6.37 -11.45
CA ASN A 26 -7.37 -5.00 -10.98
C ASN A 26 -5.89 -4.56 -10.95
N PRO A 27 -5.64 -3.24 -11.09
CA PRO A 27 -4.28 -2.73 -11.20
C PRO A 27 -3.54 -2.86 -9.86
N ARG A 28 -2.50 -3.71 -9.83
CA ARG A 28 -1.52 -3.72 -8.76
C ARG A 28 -0.46 -2.66 -8.99
N LYS A 29 0.01 -2.06 -7.88
CA LYS A 29 1.07 -1.05 -7.90
C LYS A 29 2.17 -1.44 -6.95
N ILE A 30 3.40 -1.43 -7.47
CA ILE A 30 4.60 -1.63 -6.67
C ILE A 30 4.81 -0.39 -5.79
N VAL A 31 5.15 -0.61 -4.52
CA VAL A 31 5.53 0.46 -3.60
C VAL A 31 7.00 0.81 -3.81
N ARG A 32 7.31 2.10 -3.96
CA ARG A 32 8.68 2.57 -4.11
C ARG A 32 9.30 3.02 -2.80
N VAL A 33 8.53 3.70 -1.95
CA VAL A 33 9.00 4.27 -0.69
C VAL A 33 7.97 4.08 0.39
N THR A 34 8.44 3.78 1.59
CA THR A 34 7.65 3.80 2.81
C THR A 34 8.26 4.85 3.75
N THR A 35 7.47 5.84 4.16
CA THR A 35 7.85 6.80 5.20
C THR A 35 7.13 6.41 6.49
N ILE A 36 7.88 5.93 7.47
CA ILE A 36 7.36 5.62 8.82
C ILE A 36 7.28 6.93 9.61
N HIS A 37 6.26 7.10 10.46
CA HIS A 37 6.18 8.24 11.36
C HIS A 37 7.45 8.37 12.21
N PRO A 38 8.09 9.54 12.32
CA PRO A 38 9.37 9.71 13.02
C PRO A 38 9.30 9.29 14.50
N ASP A 39 8.16 9.51 15.13
CA ASP A 39 7.93 9.16 16.55
C ASP A 39 7.22 7.80 16.73
N TYR A 40 7.27 6.90 15.73
CA TYR A 40 6.71 5.56 15.87
C TYR A 40 7.38 4.78 17.00
N GLN A 41 6.58 4.19 17.89
CA GLN A 41 7.07 3.33 18.96
C GLN A 41 6.48 1.92 18.85
N ASP A 42 7.28 0.96 18.43
CA ASP A 42 6.85 -0.42 18.20
C ASP A 42 6.24 -1.10 19.43
N LYS A 43 6.79 -0.84 20.63
CA LYS A 43 6.38 -1.50 21.88
C LYS A 43 4.93 -1.17 22.29
N ASN A 44 4.54 0.10 22.10
CA ASN A 44 3.26 0.63 22.58
C ASN A 44 2.33 1.02 21.41
N LYS A 45 2.78 0.84 20.16
CA LYS A 45 2.11 1.27 18.92
C LYS A 45 1.73 2.75 18.92
N ILE A 46 2.54 3.59 19.57
CA ILE A 46 2.39 5.04 19.52
C ILE A 46 2.79 5.51 18.12
N HIS A 47 1.96 6.38 17.52
CA HIS A 47 2.12 6.88 16.15
C HIS A 47 2.30 5.75 15.12
N ASP A 48 1.50 4.70 15.21
CA ASP A 48 1.49 3.57 14.26
C ASP A 48 0.85 3.98 12.92
N ILE A 49 1.56 4.84 12.19
CA ILE A 49 1.17 5.37 10.88
C ILE A 49 2.40 5.41 9.97
N ALA A 50 2.18 5.08 8.70
CA ALA A 50 3.17 5.19 7.64
C ALA A 50 2.52 5.64 6.33
N VAL A 51 3.32 6.24 5.45
CA VAL A 51 2.91 6.64 4.11
C VAL A 51 3.60 5.76 3.09
N LEU A 52 2.82 5.15 2.19
CA LEU A 52 3.33 4.38 1.05
C LEU A 52 3.28 5.24 -0.20
N LYS A 53 4.41 5.39 -0.89
CA LYS A 53 4.49 6.02 -2.21
C LYS A 53 4.50 4.95 -3.28
N LEU A 54 3.51 5.00 -4.16
CA LEU A 54 3.42 4.13 -5.32
C LEU A 54 4.55 4.44 -6.32
N HIS A 55 5.02 3.41 -7.03
CA HIS A 55 5.96 3.55 -8.12
C HIS A 55 5.37 4.37 -9.26
N ASP A 56 4.13 4.03 -9.66
CA ASP A 56 3.36 4.71 -10.70
C ASP A 56 2.04 5.25 -10.14
N ASN A 57 1.56 6.34 -10.73
CA ASN A 57 0.26 6.91 -10.41
C ASN A 57 -0.88 5.92 -10.71
N ILE A 58 -1.97 6.09 -9.98
CA ILE A 58 -3.24 5.41 -10.25
C ILE A 58 -4.17 6.42 -10.95
N SER A 59 -4.75 6.00 -12.07
CA SER A 59 -5.82 6.74 -12.72
C SER A 59 -7.10 6.61 -11.90
N TRP A 60 -7.81 7.71 -11.70
CA TRP A 60 -9.08 7.66 -11.01
C TRP A 60 -10.12 6.85 -11.79
N SER A 61 -10.93 6.10 -11.06
CA SER A 61 -12.05 5.33 -11.58
C SER A 61 -13.22 5.36 -10.60
N SER A 62 -14.37 4.81 -11.00
CA SER A 62 -15.52 4.62 -10.10
C SER A 62 -15.20 3.76 -8.87
N THR A 63 -14.11 2.98 -8.90
CA THR A 63 -13.69 2.09 -7.81
C THR A 63 -12.41 2.53 -7.12
N ALA A 64 -11.64 3.46 -7.69
CA ALA A 64 -10.36 3.92 -7.16
C ALA A 64 -10.27 5.45 -7.21
N GLN A 65 -10.66 6.10 -6.12
CA GLN A 65 -10.54 7.54 -5.92
C GLN A 65 -10.34 7.87 -4.43
N PRO A 66 -9.70 9.00 -4.09
CA PRO A 66 -9.72 9.52 -2.72
C PRO A 66 -11.18 9.80 -2.29
N GLN A 67 -11.47 9.59 -1.00
CA GLN A 67 -12.75 9.92 -0.36
C GLN A 67 -12.54 11.08 0.61
#